data_AF-A0A173MS12-F1
#
_entry.id   AF-A0A173MS12-F1
#
_cell.length_a   1.000
_cell.length_b   1.000
_cell.length_c   1.000
_cell.angle_alpha   90.00
_cell.angle_beta   90.00
_cell.angle_gamma   90.00
#
_symmetry.space_group_name_H-M   'P 1'
#
loop_
_entity.id
_entity.type
_entity.pdbx_description
1 polymer ?
#
loop_
_entity_poly.entity_id
_entity_poly.type
_entity_poly.pdbx_seq_one_letter_code
_entity_poly.pdbx_strand_id
1 'polypeptide(L)'
;MGTKKGIEQQIFDLQKVNNSSSEINQKLDELISLLSSTELDSDTIQSLQEKFNTAVDNTPQQKESLKAFRQLDNPDLSREEILDNLSLLLTTHPVDSNISNAYIKKSLLSKVVLALIAATMIVLGMGMIIMPAPPYFEMFTLFYFTPDDGVTLMDVIALLIVLCGVYILINVFKNNKNGKRTR
;
A
#
# COMPACT_ATOMS: atom_id res chain seq x y z
N MET A 1 -22.02 12.67 -22.07
CA MET A 1 -21.03 13.66 -22.56
C MET A 1 -20.30 14.44 -21.44
N GLY A 2 -20.42 14.07 -20.16
CA GLY A 2 -19.89 14.85 -19.01
C GLY A 2 -18.64 14.29 -18.30
N THR A 3 -18.16 13.09 -18.65
CA THR A 3 -17.03 12.43 -17.96
C THR A 3 -15.65 12.81 -18.52
N LYS A 4 -15.57 13.28 -19.77
CA LYS A 4 -14.30 13.60 -20.44
C LYS A 4 -13.66 14.89 -19.92
N LYS A 5 -14.47 15.91 -19.59
CA LYS A 5 -14.00 17.19 -19.03
C LYS A 5 -13.37 17.06 -17.64
N GLY A 6 -13.87 16.14 -16.80
CA GLY A 6 -13.33 15.94 -15.44
C GLY A 6 -11.96 15.26 -15.41
N ILE A 7 -11.69 14.36 -16.37
CA ILE A 7 -10.41 13.64 -16.46
C ILE A 7 -9.31 14.55 -17.01
N GLU A 8 -9.62 15.38 -18.02
CA GLU A 8 -8.67 16.35 -18.58
C GLU A 8 -8.21 17.38 -17.54
N GLN A 9 -9.13 17.81 -16.66
CA GLN A 9 -8.82 18.75 -15.59
C GLN A 9 -7.95 18.11 -14.49
N GLN A 10 -8.21 16.85 -14.13
CA GLN A 10 -7.36 16.10 -13.21
C GLN A 10 -5.95 15.83 -13.76
N ILE A 11 -5.82 15.54 -15.07
CA ILE A 11 -4.52 15.37 -15.71
C ILE A 11 -3.74 16.69 -15.73
N PHE A 12 -4.41 17.81 -16.00
CA PHE A 12 -3.80 19.13 -15.96
C PHE A 12 -3.31 19.51 -14.56
N ASP A 13 -4.10 19.23 -13.51
CA ASP A 13 -3.71 19.48 -12.13
C ASP A 13 -2.55 18.59 -11.67
N LEU A 14 -2.52 17.32 -12.08
CA LEU A 14 -1.40 16.39 -11.81
C LEU A 14 -0.12 16.79 -12.54
N GLN A 15 -0.22 17.24 -13.79
CA GLN A 15 0.92 17.77 -14.55
C GLN A 15 1.47 19.04 -13.91
N LYS A 16 0.60 19.93 -13.44
CA LYS A 16 1.01 21.15 -12.74
C LYS A 16 1.75 20.84 -11.43
N VAL A 17 1.26 19.90 -10.62
CA VAL A 17 1.93 19.47 -9.38
C VAL A 17 3.27 18.80 -9.66
N ASN A 18 3.36 17.96 -10.70
CA ASN A 18 4.61 17.29 -11.07
C ASN A 18 5.67 18.29 -11.58
N ASN A 19 5.24 19.26 -12.40
CA ASN A 19 6.11 20.32 -12.89
C ASN A 19 6.60 21.22 -11.74
N SER A 20 5.72 21.64 -10.83
CA SER A 20 6.12 22.43 -9.66
C SER A 20 7.04 21.65 -8.70
N SER A 21 6.83 20.34 -8.54
CA SER A 21 7.72 19.49 -7.73
C SER A 21 9.11 19.36 -8.37
N SER A 22 9.15 19.23 -9.70
CA SER A 22 10.39 19.19 -10.48
C SER A 22 11.16 20.52 -10.42
N GLU A 23 10.46 21.65 -10.48
CA GLU A 23 11.06 22.99 -10.36
C GLU A 23 11.64 23.25 -8.95
N ILE A 24 10.95 22.80 -7.90
CA ILE A 24 11.45 22.89 -6.51
C ILE A 24 12.71 22.06 -6.33
N ASN A 25 12.73 20.81 -6.83
CA ASN A 25 13.90 19.94 -6.74
C ASN A 25 15.10 20.54 -7.46
N GLN A 26 14.89 21.09 -8.66
CA GLN A 26 15.95 21.76 -9.42
C GLN A 26 16.53 22.97 -8.68
N LYS A 27 15.69 23.75 -7.99
CA LYS A 27 16.14 24.89 -7.17
C LYS A 27 16.84 24.47 -5.88
N LEU A 28 16.48 23.33 -5.32
CA LEU A 28 17.13 22.75 -4.15
C LEU A 28 18.51 22.19 -4.52
N ASP A 29 18.64 21.53 -5.67
CA ASP A 29 19.93 21.07 -6.20
C ASP A 29 20.86 22.24 -6.54
N GLU A 30 20.31 23.33 -7.11
CA GLU A 30 21.05 24.58 -7.33
C GLU A 30 21.54 25.18 -6.01
N LEU A 31 20.69 25.22 -4.98
CA LEU A 31 21.08 25.68 -3.65
C LEU A 31 22.18 24.79 -3.03
N ILE A 32 22.05 23.47 -3.11
CA ILE A 32 23.07 22.53 -2.61
C ILE A 32 24.40 22.73 -3.35
N SER A 33 24.35 22.93 -4.67
CA SER A 33 25.54 23.20 -5.47
C SER A 33 26.22 24.52 -5.06
N LEU A 34 25.43 25.58 -4.84
CA LEU A 34 25.96 26.87 -4.38
C LEU A 34 26.57 26.76 -2.98
N LEU A 35 25.91 26.07 -2.06
CA LEU A 35 26.42 25.82 -0.70
C LEU A 35 27.68 24.96 -0.70
N SER A 36 27.80 23.99 -1.60
CA SER A 36 29.01 23.16 -1.73
C SER A 36 30.18 23.90 -2.37
N SER A 37 29.91 24.92 -3.18
CA SER A 37 30.94 25.72 -3.88
C SER A 37 31.42 26.95 -3.10
N THR A 38 30.74 27.28 -2.00
CA THR A 38 31.05 28.43 -1.16
C THR A 38 31.76 27.96 0.11
N GLU A 39 32.84 28.62 0.51
CA GLU A 39 33.42 28.41 1.84
C GLU A 39 32.47 29.00 2.88
N LEU A 40 31.67 28.15 3.52
CA LEU A 40 30.68 28.57 4.50
C LEU A 40 31.31 28.65 5.89
N ASP A 41 31.30 29.84 6.45
CA ASP A 41 31.64 30.09 7.86
C ASP A 41 30.48 29.67 8.78
N SER A 42 30.78 29.28 10.01
CA SER A 42 29.80 28.78 11.00
C SER A 42 28.61 29.72 11.18
N ASP A 43 28.87 31.03 11.18
CA ASP A 43 27.84 32.07 11.32
C ASP A 43 26.91 32.13 10.11
N THR A 44 27.44 31.88 8.89
CA THR A 44 26.65 31.89 7.66
C THR A 44 25.74 30.67 7.57
N ILE A 45 26.22 29.50 8.00
CA ILE A 45 25.43 28.26 8.07
C ILE A 45 24.26 28.43 9.01
N GLN A 46 24.49 29.01 10.19
CA GLN A 46 23.43 29.25 11.18
C GLN A 46 22.38 30.21 10.63
N SER A 47 22.79 31.29 9.96
CA SER A 47 21.86 32.25 9.35
C SER A 47 21.03 31.64 8.21
N LEU A 48 21.61 30.73 7.42
CA LEU A 48 20.92 30.02 6.34
C LEU A 48 19.93 29.01 6.89
N GLN A 49 20.33 28.27 7.94
CA GLN A 49 19.46 27.35 8.65
C GLN A 49 18.26 28.08 9.26
N GLU A 50 18.47 29.24 9.88
CA GLU A 50 17.41 30.05 10.46
C GLU A 50 16.44 30.58 9.39
N LYS A 51 16.96 31.06 8.25
CA LYS A 51 16.14 31.51 7.11
C LYS A 51 15.35 30.36 6.49
N PHE A 52 15.95 29.18 6.34
CA PHE A 52 15.29 27.99 5.85
C PHE A 52 14.19 27.54 6.80
N ASN A 53 14.50 27.43 8.10
CA ASN A 53 13.53 27.09 9.14
C ASN A 53 12.38 28.10 9.18
N THR A 54 12.66 29.39 9.02
CA THR A 54 11.64 30.44 8.97
C THR A 54 10.76 30.34 7.72
N ALA A 55 11.32 29.97 6.57
CA ALA A 55 10.56 29.77 5.34
C ALA A 55 9.64 28.52 5.44
N VAL A 56 10.16 27.43 6.00
CA VAL A 56 9.40 26.20 6.26
C VAL A 56 8.30 26.46 7.29
N ASP A 57 8.64 27.10 8.41
CA ASP A 57 7.69 27.43 9.48
C ASP A 57 6.60 28.42 9.01
N ASN A 58 6.80 29.17 7.92
CA ASN A 58 5.80 30.06 7.34
C ASN A 58 4.82 29.39 6.36
N THR A 59 5.05 28.13 5.98
CA THR A 59 4.18 27.39 5.07
C THR A 59 2.89 26.96 5.80
N PRO A 60 1.70 27.44 5.37
CA PRO A 60 0.46 27.31 6.14
C PRO A 60 -0.01 25.86 6.34
N GLN A 61 0.47 24.92 5.52
CA GLN A 61 0.07 23.51 5.56
C GLN A 61 0.87 22.68 6.59
N GLN A 62 1.97 23.22 7.13
CA GLN A 62 2.85 22.55 8.11
C GLN A 62 2.84 23.20 9.51
N LYS A 63 2.28 24.42 9.65
CA LYS A 63 2.30 25.20 10.91
C LYS A 63 1.63 24.50 12.10
N GLU A 64 0.61 23.68 11.87
CA GLU A 64 -0.10 23.00 12.97
C GLU A 64 0.60 21.70 13.39
N SER A 65 1.03 20.88 12.43
CA SER A 65 1.65 19.59 12.74
C SER A 65 3.04 19.75 13.36
N LEU A 66 3.88 20.69 12.88
CA LEU A 66 5.25 20.84 13.37
C LEU A 66 5.36 21.51 14.75
N LYS A 67 4.45 22.42 15.10
CA LYS A 67 4.41 23.05 16.43
C LYS A 67 4.05 22.05 17.53
N ALA A 68 3.14 21.14 17.22
CA ALA A 68 2.75 20.04 18.10
C ALA A 68 3.93 19.11 18.44
N PHE A 69 4.75 18.73 17.45
CA PHE A 69 5.91 17.87 17.68
C PHE A 69 7.05 18.58 18.44
N ARG A 70 7.27 19.88 18.20
CA ARG A 70 8.27 20.66 18.94
C ARG A 70 7.92 20.86 20.42
N GLN A 71 6.63 20.78 20.80
CA GLN A 71 6.21 20.84 22.20
C GLN A 71 6.54 19.55 22.98
N LEU A 72 6.76 18.41 22.30
CA LEU A 72 7.13 17.14 22.94
C LEU A 72 8.63 17.02 23.24
N ASP A 73 9.47 17.86 22.65
CA ASP A 73 10.93 17.87 22.86
C ASP A 73 11.36 18.70 24.09
N ASN A 74 10.40 19.13 24.92
CA ASN A 74 10.68 19.83 26.17
C ASN A 74 11.25 18.84 27.21
N PRO A 75 12.45 19.09 27.77
CA PRO A 75 13.12 18.19 28.70
C PRO A 75 12.44 18.07 30.08
N ASP A 76 11.44 18.92 30.36
CA ASP A 76 10.72 18.97 31.63
C ASP A 76 9.45 18.10 31.66
N LEU A 77 9.10 17.43 30.55
CA LEU A 77 7.89 16.60 30.49
C LEU A 77 8.15 15.18 31.01
N SER A 78 7.23 14.70 31.84
CA SER A 78 7.25 13.31 32.31
C SER A 78 7.01 12.35 31.13
N ARG A 79 7.62 11.16 31.15
CA ARG A 79 7.46 10.16 30.06
C ARG A 79 6.00 9.77 29.82
N GLU A 80 5.19 9.81 30.86
CA GLU A 80 3.75 9.53 30.81
C GLU A 80 3.00 10.66 30.11
N GLU A 81 3.30 11.92 30.40
CA GLU A 81 2.75 13.08 29.66
C GLU A 81 3.15 13.09 28.19
N ILE A 82 4.38 12.67 27.85
CA ILE A 82 4.80 12.57 26.45
C ILE A 82 3.95 11.53 25.70
N LEU A 83 3.65 10.40 26.34
CA LEU A 83 2.81 9.34 25.76
C LEU A 83 1.35 9.80 25.60
N ASP A 84 0.80 10.48 26.60
CA ASP A 84 -0.57 11.00 26.55
C ASP A 84 -0.71 12.13 25.53
N ASN A 85 0.27 13.05 25.47
CA ASN A 85 0.29 14.10 24.46
C ASN A 85 0.53 13.53 23.06
N LEU A 86 1.33 12.48 22.90
CA LEU A 86 1.48 11.78 21.62
C LEU A 86 0.17 11.10 21.19
N SER A 87 -0.52 10.46 22.13
CA SER A 87 -1.85 9.86 21.90
C SER A 87 -2.87 10.94 21.48
N LEU A 88 -2.88 12.07 22.19
CA LEU A 88 -3.74 13.21 21.88
C LEU A 88 -3.40 13.82 20.50
N LEU A 89 -2.12 13.96 20.17
CA LEU A 89 -1.66 14.49 18.89
C LEU A 89 -1.94 13.56 17.72
N LEU A 90 -1.79 12.25 17.89
CA LEU A 90 -2.20 11.25 16.91
C LEU A 90 -3.72 11.24 16.69
N THR A 91 -4.48 11.59 17.71
CA THR A 91 -5.94 11.75 17.63
C THR A 91 -6.35 13.06 16.96
N THR A 92 -5.59 14.14 17.19
CA THR A 92 -5.92 15.50 16.73
C THR A 92 -5.38 15.79 15.32
N HIS A 93 -4.26 15.17 14.93
CA HIS A 93 -3.72 15.19 13.57
C HIS A 93 -3.89 13.80 12.93
N PRO A 94 -5.08 13.47 12.39
CA PRO A 94 -5.25 12.22 11.68
C PRO A 94 -4.25 12.18 10.52
N VAL A 95 -3.38 11.18 10.54
CA VAL A 95 -2.46 10.85 9.44
C VAL A 95 -3.26 10.89 8.14
N ASP A 96 -2.84 11.78 7.24
CA ASP A 96 -3.54 12.20 6.03
C ASP A 96 -4.40 11.09 5.42
N SER A 97 -5.72 11.33 5.42
CA SER A 97 -6.72 10.36 4.95
C SER A 97 -6.53 9.95 3.49
N ASN A 98 -5.82 10.76 2.69
CA ASN A 98 -5.55 10.47 1.29
C ASN A 98 -4.45 9.40 1.11
N ILE A 99 -3.39 9.44 1.92
CA ILE A 99 -2.31 8.44 1.88
C ILE A 99 -2.83 7.09 2.41
N SER A 100 -3.60 7.12 3.50
CA SER A 100 -4.22 5.92 4.06
C SER A 100 -5.26 5.32 3.12
N ASN A 101 -6.09 6.12 2.43
CA ASN A 101 -7.05 5.60 1.44
C ASN A 101 -6.38 4.98 0.21
N ALA A 102 -5.27 5.55 -0.29
CA ALA A 102 -4.52 4.95 -1.39
C ALA A 102 -3.90 3.60 -1.00
N TYR A 103 -3.36 3.50 0.21
CA TYR A 103 -2.81 2.25 0.76
C TYR A 103 -3.92 1.20 0.99
N ILE A 104 -5.07 1.61 1.55
CA ILE A 104 -6.23 0.74 1.76
C ILE A 104 -6.72 0.20 0.41
N LYS A 105 -6.89 1.04 -0.61
CA LYS A 105 -7.30 0.62 -1.97
C LYS A 105 -6.32 -0.37 -2.59
N LYS A 106 -5.00 -0.14 -2.46
CA LYS A 106 -3.97 -1.07 -2.95
C LYS A 106 -4.04 -2.42 -2.25
N SER A 107 -4.22 -2.43 -0.93
CA SER A 107 -4.36 -3.66 -0.15
C SER A 107 -5.64 -4.43 -0.50
N LEU A 108 -6.72 -3.72 -0.83
CA LEU A 108 -8.01 -4.30 -1.21
C LEU A 108 -7.94 -4.89 -2.62
N LEU A 109 -7.30 -4.19 -3.56
CA LEU A 109 -7.08 -4.68 -4.92
C LEU A 109 -6.25 -5.96 -4.94
N SER A 110 -5.15 -6.00 -4.17
CA SER A 110 -4.31 -7.21 -4.05
C SER A 110 -5.11 -8.42 -3.52
N LYS A 111 -6.01 -8.19 -2.55
CA LYS A 111 -6.91 -9.24 -2.03
C LYS A 111 -7.93 -9.71 -3.06
N VAL A 112 -8.49 -8.80 -3.86
CA VAL A 112 -9.44 -9.15 -4.94
C VAL A 112 -8.75 -10.02 -5.99
N VAL A 113 -7.55 -9.65 -6.40
CA VAL A 113 -6.76 -10.45 -7.35
C VAL A 113 -6.48 -11.85 -6.77
N LEU A 114 -6.07 -11.94 -5.51
CA LEU A 114 -5.81 -13.22 -4.85
C LEU A 114 -7.07 -14.09 -4.74
N ALA A 115 -8.24 -13.49 -4.45
CA ALA A 115 -9.51 -14.19 -4.43
C ALA A 115 -9.93 -14.71 -5.81
N LEU A 116 -9.65 -13.94 -6.88
CA LEU A 116 -9.94 -14.33 -8.26
C LEU A 116 -9.08 -15.53 -8.67
N ILE A 117 -7.79 -15.52 -8.32
CA ILE A 117 -6.87 -16.66 -8.53
C ILE A 117 -7.35 -17.91 -7.77
N ALA A 118 -7.78 -17.74 -6.51
CA ALA A 118 -8.31 -18.86 -5.74
C ALA A 118 -9.59 -19.45 -6.38
N ALA A 119 -10.49 -18.59 -6.85
CA ALA A 119 -11.70 -19.01 -7.54
C ALA A 119 -11.40 -19.77 -8.84
N THR A 120 -10.46 -19.28 -9.66
CA THR A 120 -10.07 -19.98 -10.89
C THR A 120 -9.41 -21.32 -10.61
N MET A 121 -8.56 -21.42 -9.57
CA MET A 121 -7.99 -22.71 -9.16
C MET A 121 -9.06 -23.73 -8.76
N ILE A 122 -10.08 -23.31 -8.00
CA ILE A 122 -11.19 -24.19 -7.61
C ILE A 122 -11.98 -24.65 -8.83
N VAL A 123 -12.33 -23.73 -9.74
CA VAL A 123 -13.11 -24.04 -10.94
C VAL A 123 -12.34 -24.98 -11.87
N LEU A 124 -11.05 -24.73 -12.08
CA LEU A 124 -10.19 -25.60 -12.88
C LEU A 124 -10.00 -26.98 -12.22
N GLY A 125 -9.76 -27.03 -10.92
CA GLY A 125 -9.63 -28.27 -10.17
C GLY A 125 -10.90 -29.11 -10.21
N MET A 126 -12.07 -28.52 -9.98
CA MET A 126 -13.35 -29.20 -10.12
C MET A 126 -13.63 -29.63 -11.56
N GLY A 127 -13.25 -28.80 -12.55
CA GLY A 127 -13.36 -29.14 -13.96
C GLY A 127 -12.55 -30.38 -14.34
N MET A 128 -11.35 -30.52 -13.77
CA MET A 128 -10.49 -31.70 -13.99
C MET A 128 -11.03 -32.99 -13.37
N ILE A 129 -11.87 -32.91 -12.33
CA ILE A 129 -12.50 -34.08 -11.70
C ILE A 129 -13.74 -34.53 -12.51
N ILE A 130 -14.49 -33.57 -13.06
CA ILE A 130 -15.79 -33.86 -13.70
C ILE A 130 -15.63 -34.17 -15.19
N MET A 131 -14.68 -33.51 -15.86
CA MET A 131 -14.49 -33.69 -17.30
C MET A 131 -13.56 -34.87 -17.56
N PRO A 132 -13.98 -35.86 -18.36
CA PRO A 132 -13.10 -36.96 -18.74
C PRO A 132 -11.92 -36.38 -19.53
N ALA A 133 -10.71 -36.69 -19.08
CA ALA A 133 -9.51 -36.26 -19.78
C ALA A 133 -9.40 -37.04 -21.10
N PRO A 134 -8.82 -36.45 -22.17
CA PRO A 134 -8.53 -37.21 -23.38
C PRO A 134 -7.66 -38.43 -23.04
N PRO A 135 -7.83 -39.58 -23.72
CA PRO A 135 -7.21 -40.86 -23.35
C PRO A 135 -5.68 -40.88 -23.32
N TYR A 136 -5.02 -39.83 -23.85
CA TYR A 136 -3.57 -39.65 -23.77
C TYR A 136 -3.09 -39.06 -22.42
N PHE A 137 -4.00 -38.54 -21.59
CA PHE A 137 -3.69 -37.89 -20.31
C PHE A 137 -3.91 -38.79 -19.08
N GLU A 138 -4.65 -39.89 -19.21
CA GLU A 138 -4.93 -40.86 -18.15
C GLU A 138 -3.83 -41.92 -18.03
N MET A 139 -2.59 -41.49 -17.80
CA MET A 139 -1.44 -42.40 -17.81
C MET A 139 -1.40 -43.33 -16.57
N PHE A 140 -2.06 -42.95 -15.47
CA PHE A 140 -2.06 -43.70 -14.21
C PHE A 140 -3.40 -43.64 -13.47
N THR A 141 -4.07 -44.78 -13.38
CA THR A 141 -5.29 -45.00 -12.59
C THR A 141 -4.92 -45.72 -11.30
N LEU A 142 -5.31 -45.16 -10.15
CA LEU A 142 -4.95 -45.69 -8.83
C LEU A 142 -5.90 -46.78 -8.37
N PHE A 143 -7.19 -46.65 -8.69
CA PHE A 143 -8.21 -47.59 -8.31
C PHE A 143 -9.28 -47.69 -9.40
N TYR A 144 -9.49 -48.89 -9.94
CA TYR A 144 -10.55 -49.14 -10.91
C TYR A 144 -11.82 -49.59 -10.18
N PHE A 145 -12.92 -48.87 -10.39
CA PHE A 145 -14.25 -49.32 -9.96
C PHE A 145 -14.91 -50.19 -11.04
N THR A 146 -14.61 -49.91 -12.31
CA THR A 146 -15.14 -50.59 -13.51
C THR A 146 -14.00 -50.61 -14.56
N PRO A 147 -14.00 -51.50 -15.58
CA PRO A 147 -12.91 -51.55 -16.56
C PRO A 147 -12.60 -50.24 -17.27
N ASP A 148 -13.61 -49.37 -17.39
CA ASP A 148 -13.55 -48.09 -18.09
C ASP A 148 -13.63 -46.88 -17.14
N ASP A 149 -13.66 -47.08 -15.81
CA ASP A 149 -13.84 -45.99 -14.84
C ASP A 149 -13.11 -46.26 -13.52
N GLY A 150 -12.43 -45.24 -13.00
CA GLY A 150 -11.59 -45.36 -11.82
C GLY A 150 -11.08 -44.01 -11.33
N VAL A 151 -10.58 -44.00 -10.10
CA VAL A 151 -9.90 -42.83 -9.54
C VAL A 151 -8.54 -42.69 -10.20
N THR A 152 -8.35 -41.58 -10.92
CA THR A 152 -7.09 -41.28 -11.58
C THR A 152 -6.13 -40.57 -10.63
N LEU A 153 -4.83 -40.64 -10.93
CA LEU A 153 -3.84 -39.81 -10.26
C LEU A 153 -4.10 -38.31 -10.52
N MET A 154 -4.73 -37.98 -11.65
CA MET A 154 -5.15 -36.63 -12.00
C MET A 154 -6.25 -36.11 -11.04
N ASP A 155 -7.21 -36.95 -10.63
CA ASP A 155 -8.24 -36.58 -9.65
C ASP A 155 -7.63 -36.25 -8.28
N VAL A 156 -6.61 -37.02 -7.88
CA VAL A 156 -5.89 -36.78 -6.62
C VAL A 156 -5.17 -35.44 -6.67
N ILE A 157 -4.49 -35.13 -7.78
CA ILE A 157 -3.83 -33.83 -7.97
C ILE A 157 -4.86 -32.70 -8.05
N ALA A 158 -5.97 -32.90 -8.76
CA ALA A 158 -7.05 -31.92 -8.86
C ALA A 158 -7.65 -31.62 -7.48
N LEU A 159 -7.84 -32.64 -6.64
CA LEU A 159 -8.31 -32.48 -5.26
C LEU A 159 -7.32 -31.66 -4.41
N LEU A 160 -6.00 -31.87 -4.56
CA LEU A 160 -4.98 -31.04 -3.90
C LEU A 160 -5.05 -29.58 -4.38
N ILE A 161 -5.26 -29.35 -5.67
CA ILE A 161 -5.41 -28.00 -6.25
C ILE A 161 -6.67 -27.31 -5.70
N VAL A 162 -7.80 -28.02 -5.63
CA VAL A 162 -9.04 -27.50 -5.03
C VAL A 162 -8.83 -27.16 -3.55
N LEU A 163 -8.19 -28.05 -2.78
CA LEU A 163 -7.88 -27.79 -1.36
C LEU A 163 -6.99 -26.56 -1.19
N CYS A 164 -5.97 -26.39 -2.03
CA CYS A 164 -5.11 -25.20 -2.03
C CYS A 164 -5.89 -23.93 -2.38
N GLY A 165 -6.76 -23.98 -3.39
CA GLY A 165 -7.63 -22.87 -3.76
C GLY A 165 -8.58 -22.46 -2.63
N VAL A 166 -9.22 -23.44 -1.97
CA VAL A 166 -10.07 -23.20 -0.79
C VAL A 166 -9.26 -22.63 0.37
N TYR A 167 -8.06 -23.13 0.63
CA TYR A 167 -7.17 -22.62 1.67
C TYR A 167 -6.81 -21.13 1.44
N ILE A 168 -6.42 -20.77 0.22
CA ILE A 168 -6.12 -19.38 -0.16
C ILE A 168 -7.37 -18.52 0.04
N LEU A 169 -8.54 -18.99 -0.40
CA LEU A 169 -9.81 -18.28 -0.24
C LEU A 169 -10.11 -18.00 1.25
N ILE A 170 -10.02 -19.01 2.11
CA ILE A 170 -10.23 -18.86 3.56
C ILE A 170 -9.23 -17.86 4.15
N ASN A 171 -7.96 -17.90 3.73
CA ASN A 171 -6.95 -16.97 4.21
C ASN A 171 -7.29 -15.51 3.84
N VAL A 172 -7.78 -15.28 2.63
CA VAL A 172 -8.26 -13.95 2.19
C VAL A 172 -9.42 -13.46 3.07
N PHE A 173 -10.40 -14.32 3.36
CA PHE A 173 -11.54 -13.96 4.22
C PHE A 173 -11.14 -13.74 5.69
N LYS A 174 -10.27 -14.58 6.26
CA LYS A 174 -9.77 -14.43 7.64
C LYS A 174 -9.02 -13.11 7.81
N ASN A 175 -8.16 -12.78 6.85
CA ASN A 175 -7.38 -11.54 6.89
C ASN A 175 -8.25 -10.29 6.69
N ASN A 176 -9.42 -10.41 6.05
CA ASN A 176 -10.41 -9.33 5.94
C ASN A 176 -11.12 -9.06 7.28
N LYS A 177 -11.38 -10.10 8.08
CA LYS A 177 -12.05 -9.98 9.38
C LYS A 177 -11.17 -9.29 10.44
N ASN A 178 -9.86 -9.52 10.40
CA ASN A 178 -8.91 -8.88 11.32
C ASN A 178 -8.78 -7.37 11.06
N GLY A 179 -8.81 -6.93 9.80
CA GLY A 179 -8.77 -5.50 9.46
C GLY A 179 -10.03 -4.71 9.84
N LYS A 180 -11.15 -5.39 10.13
CA LYS A 180 -12.39 -4.77 10.65
C LYS A 180 -12.46 -4.72 12.18
N ARG A 181 -11.61 -5.46 12.91
CA ARG A 181 -11.59 -5.48 14.38
C ARG A 181 -10.69 -4.43 15.01
N THR A 182 -9.84 -3.79 14.22
CA THR A 182 -8.95 -2.70 14.63
C THR A 182 -9.41 -1.33 14.13
N ARG A 183 -10.70 -1.21 13.76
CA ARG A 183 -11.38 0.06 13.46
C ARG A 183 -12.44 0.30 14.51
#